data_AF-A0A1B3E0A2-F1
#
_entry.id   AF-A0A1B3E0A2-F1
#
_cell.length_a   1.000
_cell.length_b   1.000
_cell.length_c   1.000
_cell.angle_alpha   90.00
_cell.angle_beta   90.00
_cell.angle_gamma   90.00
#
_symmetry.space_group_name_H-M   'P 1'
#
loop_
_entity.id
_entity.type
_entity.pdbx_description
1 polymer ?
#
loop_
_entity_poly.entity_id
_entity_poly.type
_entity_poly.pdbx_seq_one_letter_code
_entity_poly.pdbx_strand_id
1 'polypeptide(L)' 'MKNVARDYAFIEHQLQAMPLTETYTIVHPVLLVFWLWGKWINLDMNGEYPVWAQTIRLVVERPAVRRALATEGIDLSLFA' A
#
# COMPACT_ATOMS: atom_id res chain seq x y z
N MET A 1 1.35 -12.61 15.42
CA MET A 1 2.01 -12.11 14.19
C MET A 1 1.96 -13.07 13.00
N LYS A 2 2.04 -14.39 13.16
CA LYS A 2 2.02 -15.34 12.02
C LYS A 2 0.82 -15.17 11.06
N ASN A 3 -0.36 -14.81 11.57
CA ASN A 3 -1.54 -14.59 10.74
C ASN A 3 -1.39 -13.33 9.88
N VAL A 4 -0.95 -12.21 10.46
CA VAL A 4 -0.76 -10.94 9.74
C VAL A 4 0.26 -11.09 8.61
N ALA A 5 1.42 -11.67 8.88
CA ALA A 5 2.44 -11.87 7.83
C ALA A 5 1.94 -12.78 6.70
N ARG A 6 1.16 -13.82 7.03
CA ARG A 6 0.51 -14.69 6.04
C ARG A 6 -0.51 -13.92 5.19
N ASP A 7 -1.34 -13.08 5.82
CA ASP A 7 -2.36 -12.31 5.11
C ASP A 7 -1.73 -11.25 4.21
N TYR A 8 -0.61 -10.65 4.62
CA TYR A 8 0.16 -9.70 3.79
C TYR A 8 0.82 -10.40 2.60
N ALA A 9 1.43 -11.57 2.83
CA ALA A 9 1.96 -12.40 1.75
C ALA A 9 0.86 -12.84 0.76
N PHE A 10 -0.35 -13.11 1.26
CA PHE A 10 -1.50 -13.39 0.40
C PHE A 10 -1.86 -12.19 -0.48
N ILE A 11 -1.89 -10.98 0.07
CA ILE A 11 -2.17 -9.76 -0.71
C ILE A 11 -1.11 -9.55 -1.80
N GLU A 12 0.18 -9.66 -1.46
CA GLU A 12 1.28 -9.56 -2.43
C GLU A 12 1.13 -10.58 -3.56
N HIS A 13 0.84 -11.84 -3.22
CA HIS A 13 0.61 -12.89 -4.22
C HIS A 13 -0.61 -12.58 -5.12
N GLN A 14 -1.70 -12.03 -4.56
CA GLN A 14 -2.86 -11.64 -5.36
C GLN A 14 -2.53 -10.47 -6.31
N LEU A 15 -1.78 -9.48 -5.86
CA LEU A 15 -1.35 -8.36 -6.70
C LEU A 15 -0.39 -8.79 -7.80
N GLN A 16 0.45 -9.81 -7.56
CA GLN A 16 1.29 -10.43 -8.59
C GLN A 16 0.45 -11.17 -9.64
N ALA A 17 -0.55 -11.94 -9.20
CA ALA A 17 -1.40 -12.72 -10.10
C ALA A 17 -2.37 -11.84 -10.91
N MET A 18 -2.90 -10.79 -10.29
CA MET A 18 -3.82 -9.86 -10.90
C MET A 18 -3.47 -8.43 -10.47
N PRO A 19 -2.53 -7.78 -11.20
CA PRO A 19 -2.19 -6.39 -10.95
C PRO A 19 -3.43 -5.50 -11.07
N LEU A 20 -3.54 -4.51 -10.18
CA LEU A 20 -4.62 -3.54 -10.28
C LEU A 20 -4.49 -2.75 -11.59
N THR A 21 -5.63 -2.53 -12.24
CA THR A 21 -5.70 -1.77 -13.49
C THR A 21 -5.50 -0.27 -13.23
N GLU A 22 -5.36 0.52 -14.30
CA GLU A 22 -5.25 1.99 -14.18
C GLU A 22 -6.50 2.64 -13.54
N THR A 23 -7.65 1.95 -13.62
CA THR A 23 -8.91 2.41 -13.04
C THR A 23 -8.86 2.37 -11.52
N TYR A 24 -8.95 3.55 -10.91
CA TYR A 24 -8.99 3.67 -9.45
C TYR A 24 -10.30 3.12 -8.88
N THR A 25 -10.19 2.30 -7.83
CA THR A 25 -11.31 1.63 -7.14
C THR A 25 -11.14 1.72 -5.62
N ILE A 26 -12.15 1.31 -4.86
CA ILE A 26 -12.11 1.26 -3.39
C ILE A 26 -10.99 0.37 -2.82
N VAL A 27 -10.49 -0.59 -3.60
CA VAL A 27 -9.38 -1.47 -3.19
C VAL A 27 -8.08 -0.68 -2.97
N HIS A 28 -7.85 0.37 -3.76
CA HIS A 28 -6.63 1.17 -3.71
C HIS A 28 -6.39 1.86 -2.35
N PRO A 29 -7.35 2.63 -1.79
CA PRO A 29 -7.17 3.23 -0.47
C PRO A 29 -7.12 2.18 0.66
N VAL A 30 -7.82 1.05 0.54
CA VAL A 30 -7.73 -0.05 1.52
C VAL A 30 -6.31 -0.62 1.56
N LEU A 31 -5.72 -0.88 0.40
CA LEU A 31 -4.34 -1.36 0.29
C LEU A 31 -3.34 -0.33 0.82
N LEU A 32 -3.58 0.98 0.62
CA LEU A 32 -2.72 2.03 1.16
C LEU A 32 -2.70 2.01 2.69
N VAL A 33 -3.86 1.88 3.34
CA VAL A 33 -3.95 1.83 4.80
C VAL A 33 -3.22 0.61 5.36
N PHE A 34 -3.44 -0.56 4.78
CA PHE A 34 -2.76 -1.78 5.20
C PHE A 34 -1.25 -1.70 4.95
N TRP A 35 -0.81 -1.06 3.86
CA TRP A 35 0.60 -0.85 3.64
C TRP A 35 1.25 0.03 4.72
N LEU A 36 0.58 1.12 5.12
CA LEU A 36 1.03 1.98 6.23
C LEU A 36 1.07 1.22 7.56
N TRP A 37 0.05 0.41 7.85
CA TRP A 37 0.03 -0.40 9.08
C TRP A 37 1.18 -1.41 9.10
N GLY A 38 1.49 -2.03 7.96
CA GLY A 38 2.67 -2.89 7.81
C GLY A 38 3.97 -2.18 8.21
N LYS A 39 4.17 -0.94 7.72
CA LYS A 39 5.31 -0.11 8.13
C LYS A 39 5.32 0.15 9.64
N TRP A 40 4.18 0.48 10.24
CA TRP A 40 4.08 0.77 11.68
C TRP A 40 4.33 -0.43 12.58
N ILE A 41 4.09 -1.65 12.09
CA ILE A 41 4.45 -2.88 12.80
C ILE A 41 5.83 -3.42 12.41
N ASN A 42 6.66 -2.60 11.76
CA ASN A 42 8.04 -2.89 11.36
C ASN A 42 8.20 -4.01 10.32
N LEU A 43 7.23 -4.20 9.42
CA LEU A 43 7.45 -5.03 8.23
C LEU A 43 8.24 -4.25 7.18
N ASP A 44 9.17 -4.93 6.49
CA ASP A 44 9.86 -4.36 5.34
C ASP A 44 8.94 -4.38 4.11
N MET A 45 8.06 -3.38 4.04
CA MET A 45 7.07 -3.32 2.98
C MET A 45 7.65 -3.10 1.58
N ASN A 46 8.87 -2.56 1.48
CA ASN A 46 9.52 -2.30 0.20
C ASN A 46 10.29 -3.54 -0.30
N GLY A 47 10.92 -4.29 0.62
CA GLY A 47 11.67 -5.51 0.29
C GLY A 47 10.80 -6.77 0.20
N GLU A 48 9.89 -6.98 1.15
CA GLU A 48 9.08 -8.21 1.23
C GLU A 48 7.84 -8.19 0.33
N TYR A 49 7.30 -7.01 0.01
CA TYR A 49 6.06 -6.85 -0.76
C TYR A 49 6.21 -5.83 -1.91
N PRO A 50 7.11 -6.09 -2.89
CA PRO A 50 7.49 -5.11 -3.90
C PRO A 50 6.36 -4.73 -4.88
N VAL A 51 5.46 -5.66 -5.25
CA VAL A 51 4.34 -5.34 -6.16
C VAL A 51 3.31 -4.47 -5.44
N TRP A 52 3.07 -4.76 -4.17
CA TRP A 52 2.27 -3.89 -3.34
C TRP A 52 2.90 -2.50 -3.17
N ALA A 53 4.20 -2.40 -2.90
CA ALA A 53 4.90 -1.12 -2.81
C ALA A 53 4.77 -0.30 -4.10
N GLN A 54 4.94 -0.93 -5.27
CA GLN A 54 4.73 -0.26 -6.56
C GLN A 54 3.29 0.24 -6.72
N THR A 55 2.31 -0.58 -6.33
CA THR A 55 0.89 -0.22 -6.36
C THR A 55 0.64 1.02 -5.50
N ILE A 56 1.21 1.08 -4.29
CA ILE A 56 1.05 2.23 -3.40
C ILE A 56 1.71 3.49 -3.95
N ARG A 57 2.89 3.39 -4.59
CA ARG A 57 3.52 4.54 -5.25
C ARG A 57 2.59 5.17 -6.29
N LEU A 58 1.97 4.36 -7.15
CA LEU A 58 1.00 4.82 -8.15
C LEU A 58 -0.26 5.43 -7.51
N VAL A 59 -0.72 4.88 -6.38
CA VAL A 59 -1.86 5.43 -5.62
C VAL A 59 -1.52 6.81 -5.05
N VAL A 60 -0.35 6.95 -4.43
CA VAL A 60 0.11 8.19 -3.78
C VAL A 60 0.46 9.29 -4.79
N GLU A 61 0.76 8.95 -6.05
CA GLU A 61 0.93 9.96 -7.11
C GLU A 61 -0.37 10.69 -7.48
N ARG A 62 -1.54 10.13 -7.15
CA ARG A 62 -2.84 10.74 -7.50
C ARG A 62 -3.07 12.03 -6.70
N PRO A 63 -3.41 13.17 -7.33
CA PRO A 63 -3.59 14.44 -6.62
C PRO A 63 -4.64 14.41 -5.50
N ALA A 64 -5.73 13.66 -5.70
CA ALA A 64 -6.77 13.50 -4.68
C ALA A 64 -6.25 12.75 -3.44
N VAL A 65 -5.41 11.73 -3.63
CA VAL A 65 -4.81 10.96 -2.54
C VAL A 65 -3.81 11.84 -1.79
N ARG A 66 -2.93 12.57 -2.48
CA ARG A 66 -1.98 13.50 -1.82
C ARG A 66 -2.68 14.55 -0.97
N ARG A 67 -3.80 15.11 -1.46
CA ARG A 67 -4.61 16.05 -0.68
C ARG A 67 -5.19 15.40 0.57
N ALA A 68 -5.73 14.18 0.46
CA ALA A 68 -6.26 13.46 1.61
C ALA A 68 -5.16 13.17 2.65
N LEU A 69 -3.99 12.68 2.21
CA LEU A 69 -2.84 12.44 3.10
C LEU A 69 -2.40 13.72 3.81
N ALA A 70 -2.35 14.86 3.10
CA ALA A 70 -2.03 16.15 3.69
C ALA A 70 -3.07 16.61 4.73
N THR A 71 -4.37 16.42 4.45
CA THR A 71 -5.46 16.72 5.41
C THR A 71 -5.33 15.90 6.68
N GLU A 72 -4.94 14.62 6.56
CA GLU A 72 -4.75 13.71 7.70
C GLU A 72 -3.37 13.85 8.37
N GLY A 73 -2.51 14.78 7.91
CA GLY A 73 -1.17 14.99 8.46
C GLY A 73 -0.18 13.84 8.22
N ILE A 74 -0.39 13.05 7.17
CA ILE A 74 0.46 11.90 6.81
C ILE A 74 1.57 12.37 5.86
N ASP A 75 2.83 12.21 6.28
CA ASP A 75 4.01 12.59 5.51
C ASP A 75 4.20 11.66 4.29
N LEU A 76 4.46 12.26 3.12
CA LEU A 76 4.75 11.54 1.89
C LEU A 76 6.09 10.80 1.92
N SER A 77 7.02 11.19 2.81
CA SER A 77 8.29 10.49 3.01
C SER A 77 8.10 9.02 3.43
N LEU A 78 6.94 8.68 4.00
CA LEU A 78 6.58 7.31 4.35
C LEU A 78 6.51 6.36 3.15
N PHE A 79 6.33 6.89 1.94
CA PHE A 79 6.16 6.12 0.70
C PHE A 79 7.41 6.10 -0.20
N ALA A 80 8.52 6.68 0.25
CA ALA A 80 9.80 6.67 -0.46
C ALA A 80 10.41 5.26 -0.51
#